data_AF-A0A3P7R2P9-F1
#
_entry.id   AF-A0A3P7R2P9-F1
#
_cell.length_a   1.000
_cell.length_b   1.000
_cell.length_c   1.000
_cell.angle_alpha   90.00
_cell.angle_beta   90.00
_cell.angle_gamma   90.00
#
_symmetry.space_group_name_H-M   'P 1'
#
loop_
_entity.id
_entity.type
_entity.pdbx_description
1 polymer ?
#
loop_
_entity_poly.entity_id
_entity_poly.type
_entity_poly.pdbx_seq_one_letter_code
_entity_poly.pdbx_strand_id
1 'polypeptide(L)'
;METQPAESHEEILSNLGKLATELDTKRKEIYKNLASRQILNKALRSEVEGEPLLEKLMKGEETQLAIRNAKISSLDGVELLAGLVTNLDVSGNEISSLDEILLPNLEYLTANENPIEKLTPNVPLCNLKFLSLGYCPVNEVNCVLPALKSMCSLERFLYCETPLVSKTSELGKELPNVRLIPHYL
;
A
#
# COMPACT_ATOMS: atom_id res chain seq x y z
N MET A 1 -8.72 -34.27 -2.57
CA MET A 1 -7.63 -33.35 -2.94
C MET A 1 -7.81 -32.14 -2.04
N GLU A 2 -7.20 -32.18 -0.85
CA GLU A 2 -7.20 -31.01 0.02
C GLU A 2 -6.45 -29.93 -0.74
N THR A 3 -7.10 -28.79 -0.96
CA THR A 3 -6.46 -27.67 -1.63
C THR A 3 -5.33 -27.21 -0.72
N GLN A 4 -4.11 -27.13 -1.26
CA GLN A 4 -2.95 -26.56 -0.59
C GLN A 4 -2.68 -25.19 -1.25
N PRO A 5 -3.35 -24.10 -0.81
CA PRO A 5 -3.32 -22.83 -1.54
C PRO A 5 -1.92 -22.21 -1.60
N ALA A 6 -1.04 -22.58 -0.66
CA ALA A 6 0.35 -22.16 -0.67
C ALA A 6 1.15 -22.86 -1.78
N GLU A 7 0.97 -24.17 -1.96
CA GLU A 7 1.65 -24.95 -3.01
C GLU A 7 1.13 -24.60 -4.41
N SER A 8 -0.19 -24.39 -4.54
CA SER A 8 -0.83 -24.05 -5.82
C SER A 8 -0.83 -22.56 -6.15
N HIS A 9 0.01 -21.73 -5.49
CA HIS A 9 -0.06 -20.28 -5.61
C HIS A 9 0.04 -19.77 -7.05
N GLU A 10 1.04 -20.23 -7.82
CA GLU A 10 1.24 -19.79 -9.20
C GLU A 10 0.08 -20.22 -10.12
N GLU A 11 -0.46 -21.42 -9.90
CA GLU A 11 -1.61 -21.92 -10.66
C GLU A 11 -2.87 -21.09 -10.37
N ILE A 12 -3.12 -20.76 -9.10
CA ILE A 12 -4.23 -19.90 -8.68
C ILE A 12 -4.12 -18.54 -9.35
N LEU A 13 -2.94 -17.90 -9.31
CA LEU A 13 -2.73 -16.60 -9.95
C LEU A 13 -2.91 -16.67 -11.48
N SER A 14 -2.40 -17.71 -12.13
CA SER A 14 -2.60 -17.94 -13.56
C SER A 14 -4.09 -18.07 -13.91
N ASN A 15 -4.85 -18.85 -13.14
CA ASN A 15 -6.27 -19.07 -13.39
C ASN A 15 -7.09 -17.79 -13.14
N LEU A 16 -6.80 -17.05 -12.07
CA LEU A 16 -7.42 -15.75 -11.81
C LEU A 16 -7.07 -14.72 -12.89
N GLY A 17 -5.85 -14.75 -13.41
CA GLY A 17 -5.41 -13.94 -14.55
C GLY A 17 -6.27 -14.21 -15.80
N LYS A 18 -6.39 -15.48 -16.21
CA LYS A 18 -7.23 -15.89 -17.35
C LYS A 18 -8.70 -15.50 -17.17
N LEU A 19 -9.23 -15.62 -15.96
CA LEU A 19 -10.59 -15.18 -15.64
C LEU A 19 -10.73 -13.66 -15.86
N ALA A 20 -9.76 -12.87 -15.42
CA ALA A 20 -9.76 -11.42 -15.54
C ALA A 20 -9.60 -10.92 -16.99
N THR A 21 -8.85 -11.63 -17.83
CA THR A 21 -8.48 -11.16 -19.17
C THR A 21 -9.24 -11.81 -20.32
N GLU A 22 -9.71 -13.06 -20.15
CA GLU A 22 -10.23 -13.87 -21.26
C GLU A 22 -11.64 -14.43 -20.99
N LEU A 23 -11.89 -14.97 -19.79
CA LEU A 23 -13.07 -15.82 -19.57
C LEU A 23 -14.28 -15.10 -18.94
N ASP A 24 -14.08 -14.18 -17.99
CA ASP A 24 -15.16 -13.39 -17.36
C ASP A 24 -14.68 -11.94 -17.10
N THR A 25 -14.34 -11.25 -18.18
CA THR A 25 -13.80 -9.88 -18.14
C THR A 25 -14.73 -8.87 -17.48
N LYS A 26 -16.04 -9.15 -17.41
CA LYS A 26 -17.03 -8.31 -16.72
C LYS A 26 -16.80 -8.27 -15.20
N ARG A 27 -16.17 -9.31 -14.63
CA ARG A 27 -15.84 -9.40 -13.20
C ARG A 27 -14.34 -9.29 -12.92
N LYS A 28 -13.55 -8.74 -13.86
CA LYS A 28 -12.10 -8.65 -13.76
C LYS A 28 -11.57 -8.12 -12.42
N GLU A 29 -12.23 -7.10 -11.83
CA GLU A 29 -11.80 -6.51 -10.56
C GLU A 29 -11.94 -7.50 -9.39
N ILE A 30 -12.95 -8.37 -9.40
CA ILE A 30 -13.12 -9.41 -8.39
C ILE A 30 -11.93 -10.38 -8.46
N TYR A 31 -11.52 -10.79 -9.66
CA TYR A 31 -10.39 -11.71 -9.82
C TYR A 31 -9.05 -11.06 -9.47
N LYS A 32 -8.86 -9.78 -9.78
CA LYS A 32 -7.70 -9.00 -9.35
C LYS A 32 -7.62 -8.87 -7.82
N ASN A 33 -8.75 -8.66 -7.16
CA ASN A 33 -8.82 -8.61 -5.70
C ASN A 33 -8.51 -9.98 -5.08
N LEU A 34 -9.08 -11.06 -5.63
CA LEU A 34 -8.75 -12.43 -5.20
C LEU A 34 -7.26 -12.75 -5.39
N ALA A 35 -6.66 -12.31 -6.51
CA ALA A 35 -5.24 -12.48 -6.77
C ALA A 35 -4.39 -11.69 -5.77
N SER A 36 -4.77 -10.44 -5.48
CA SER A 36 -4.12 -9.60 -4.48
C SER A 36 -4.17 -10.22 -3.09
N ARG A 37 -5.34 -10.75 -2.70
CA ARG A 37 -5.54 -11.48 -1.44
C ARG A 37 -4.66 -12.74 -1.36
N GLN A 38 -4.53 -13.47 -2.47
CA GLN A 38 -3.67 -14.65 -2.57
C GLN A 38 -2.18 -14.29 -2.43
N ILE A 39 -1.76 -13.14 -2.97
CA ILE A 39 -0.40 -12.61 -2.82
C ILE A 39 -0.12 -12.18 -1.38
N LEU A 40 -1.02 -11.40 -0.76
CA LEU A 40 -0.93 -11.03 0.65
C LEU A 40 -0.79 -12.27 1.54
N ASN A 41 -1.62 -13.28 1.29
CA ASN A 41 -1.57 -14.57 1.99
C ASN A 41 -0.23 -15.30 1.83
N LYS A 42 0.40 -15.27 0.65
CA LYS A 42 1.73 -15.84 0.44
C LYS A 42 2.80 -15.04 1.19
N ALA A 43 2.74 -13.71 1.14
CA ALA A 43 3.68 -12.85 1.87
C ALA A 43 3.63 -13.11 3.38
N LEU A 44 2.44 -13.24 3.96
CA LEU A 44 2.29 -13.55 5.39
C LEU A 44 2.81 -14.94 5.79
N ARG A 45 2.93 -15.87 4.84
CA ARG A 45 3.48 -17.21 5.05
C ARG A 45 4.96 -17.33 4.71
N SER A 46 5.59 -16.30 4.13
CA SER A 46 7.00 -16.40 3.79
C SER A 46 7.83 -16.49 5.06
N GLU A 47 8.82 -17.37 5.05
CA GLU A 47 9.72 -17.55 6.19
C GLU A 47 10.66 -16.35 6.34
N VAL A 48 10.72 -15.83 7.55
CA VAL A 48 11.68 -14.81 7.99
C VAL A 48 12.41 -15.42 9.18
N GLU A 49 13.70 -15.71 9.00
CA GLU A 49 14.53 -16.39 10.03
C GLU A 49 14.00 -17.77 10.44
N GLY A 50 13.36 -18.50 9.51
CA GLY A 50 12.84 -19.85 9.74
C GLY A 50 11.45 -19.92 10.37
N GLU A 51 10.77 -18.78 10.51
CA GLU A 51 9.40 -18.69 11.01
C GLU A 51 8.51 -17.89 10.05
N PRO A 52 7.24 -18.25 9.85
CA PRO A 52 6.34 -17.44 9.01
C PRO A 52 6.21 -16.00 9.52
N LEU A 53 6.23 -15.03 8.60
CA LEU A 53 6.09 -13.60 8.92
C LEU A 53 4.89 -13.33 9.84
N LEU A 54 3.75 -13.96 9.59
CA LEU A 54 2.55 -13.77 10.41
C LEU A 54 2.79 -14.12 11.88
N GLU A 55 3.55 -15.17 12.19
CA GLU A 55 3.81 -15.56 13.57
C GLU A 55 4.73 -14.54 14.26
N LYS A 56 5.75 -14.03 13.57
CA LYS A 56 6.61 -12.94 14.09
C LYS A 56 5.83 -11.65 14.33
N LEU A 57 4.91 -11.29 13.43
CA LEU A 57 3.98 -10.16 13.63
C LEU A 57 3.10 -10.37 14.87
N MET A 58 2.58 -11.58 15.08
CA MET A 58 1.76 -11.91 16.25
C MET A 58 2.55 -11.89 17.57
N LYS A 59 3.84 -12.26 17.53
CA LYS A 59 4.76 -12.19 18.68
C LYS A 59 5.28 -10.77 18.94
N GLY A 60 5.08 -9.83 18.01
CA GLY A 60 5.64 -8.48 18.07
C GLY A 60 7.15 -8.43 17.83
N GLU A 61 7.73 -9.50 17.27
CA GLU A 61 9.15 -9.57 16.89
C GLU A 61 9.40 -8.90 15.54
N GLU A 62 8.34 -8.72 14.75
CA GLU A 62 8.32 -8.00 13.49
C GLU A 62 7.10 -7.06 13.49
N THR A 63 7.22 -5.92 12.81
CA THR A 63 6.12 -4.97 12.58
C THR A 63 6.07 -4.44 11.15
N GLN A 64 6.99 -4.89 10.30
CA GLN A 64 7.07 -4.55 8.88
C GLN A 64 6.27 -5.54 8.03
N LEU A 65 5.51 -5.03 7.06
CA LEU A 65 4.96 -5.80 5.95
C LEU A 65 5.43 -5.18 4.63
N ALA A 66 6.06 -5.99 3.77
CA ALA A 66 6.50 -5.57 2.45
C ALA A 66 5.89 -6.47 1.37
N ILE A 67 5.14 -5.87 0.43
CA ILE A 67 4.58 -6.54 -0.74
C ILE A 67 4.96 -5.69 -1.95
N ARG A 68 6.20 -5.82 -2.43
CA ARG A 68 6.74 -5.00 -3.52
C ARG A 68 6.67 -5.73 -4.86
N ASN A 69 6.42 -5.01 -5.95
CA ASN A 69 6.50 -5.54 -7.32
C ASN A 69 5.67 -6.82 -7.55
N ALA A 70 4.52 -6.92 -6.87
CA ALA A 70 3.72 -8.13 -6.82
C ALA A 70 2.45 -8.04 -7.67
N LYS A 71 2.20 -6.89 -8.31
CA LYS A 71 1.01 -6.62 -9.14
C LYS A 71 -0.30 -6.71 -8.36
N ILE A 72 -0.27 -6.38 -7.07
CA ILE A 72 -1.50 -6.25 -6.30
C ILE A 72 -2.21 -4.96 -6.69
N SER A 73 -3.54 -4.99 -6.75
CA SER A 73 -4.38 -3.80 -7.00
C SER A 73 -5.30 -3.47 -5.83
N SER A 74 -5.32 -4.32 -4.81
CA SER A 74 -6.12 -4.20 -3.61
C SER A 74 -5.32 -4.68 -2.40
N LEU A 75 -5.58 -4.05 -1.26
CA LEU A 75 -5.07 -4.39 0.06
C LEU A 75 -6.15 -5.04 0.94
N ASP A 76 -7.25 -5.52 0.34
CA ASP A 76 -8.30 -6.28 1.04
C ASP A 76 -7.69 -7.42 1.89
N GLY A 77 -8.10 -7.47 3.15
CA GLY A 77 -7.59 -8.38 4.16
C GLY A 77 -6.40 -7.84 4.96
N VAL A 78 -5.83 -6.67 4.63
CA VAL A 78 -4.77 -6.04 5.44
C VAL A 78 -5.30 -5.59 6.81
N GLU A 79 -6.60 -5.31 6.92
CA GLU A 79 -7.27 -4.94 8.17
C GLU A 79 -7.19 -6.03 9.24
N LEU A 80 -6.97 -7.30 8.84
CA LEU A 80 -6.74 -8.41 9.76
C LEU A 80 -5.40 -8.28 10.51
N LEU A 81 -4.49 -7.43 10.03
CA LEU A 81 -3.20 -7.12 10.64
C LEU A 81 -3.26 -5.83 11.46
N ALA A 82 -4.46 -5.28 11.67
CA ALA A 82 -4.67 -4.08 12.47
C ALA A 82 -4.04 -4.23 13.86
N GLY A 83 -3.21 -3.26 14.22
CA GLY A 83 -2.50 -3.23 15.49
C GLY A 83 -1.15 -3.95 15.49
N LEU A 84 -0.87 -4.81 14.49
CA LEU A 84 0.40 -5.55 14.38
C LEU A 84 1.42 -4.82 13.51
N VAL A 85 0.98 -4.28 12.37
CA VAL A 85 1.86 -3.64 11.38
C VAL A 85 2.00 -2.16 11.67
N THR A 86 3.24 -1.70 11.87
CA THR A 86 3.58 -0.27 12.03
C THR A 86 4.22 0.31 10.77
N ASN A 87 4.71 -0.54 9.86
CA ASN A 87 5.35 -0.10 8.64
C ASN A 87 4.91 -0.97 7.46
N LEU A 88 4.45 -0.31 6.41
CA LEU A 88 3.93 -0.96 5.21
C LEU A 88 4.67 -0.43 3.99
N ASP A 89 5.16 -1.36 3.17
CA ASP A 89 5.73 -1.04 1.86
C ASP A 89 5.01 -1.84 0.76
N VAL A 90 4.34 -1.12 -0.12
CA VAL A 90 3.56 -1.66 -1.24
C VAL A 90 4.03 -1.06 -2.57
N SER A 91 5.33 -0.73 -2.66
CA SER A 91 5.89 -0.08 -3.84
C SER A 91 5.87 -0.97 -5.09
N GLY A 92 5.66 -0.37 -6.26
CA GLY A 92 5.69 -1.08 -7.55
C GLY A 92 4.48 -1.98 -7.78
N ASN A 93 3.28 -1.51 -7.42
CA ASN A 93 2.03 -2.26 -7.57
C ASN A 93 0.99 -1.48 -8.39
N GLU A 94 -0.24 -1.98 -8.44
CA GLU A 94 -1.37 -1.40 -9.17
C GLU A 94 -2.39 -0.75 -8.22
N ILE A 95 -1.94 -0.28 -7.04
CA ILE A 95 -2.82 0.32 -6.03
C ILE A 95 -3.20 1.74 -6.46
N SER A 96 -4.48 2.01 -6.65
CA SER A 96 -4.96 3.33 -7.08
C SER A 96 -5.44 4.23 -5.94
N SER A 97 -5.67 3.65 -4.75
CA SER A 97 -6.10 4.37 -3.54
C SER A 97 -5.54 3.73 -2.28
N LEU A 98 -5.42 4.53 -1.21
CA LEU A 98 -5.02 4.08 0.13
C LEU A 98 -6.22 3.82 1.06
N ASP A 99 -7.46 3.86 0.55
CA ASP A 99 -8.69 3.72 1.34
C ASP A 99 -8.79 2.37 2.08
N GLU A 100 -8.26 1.30 1.49
CA GLU A 100 -8.30 -0.05 2.06
C GLU A 100 -7.31 -0.23 3.24
N ILE A 101 -6.44 0.75 3.51
CA ILE A 101 -5.48 0.67 4.62
C ILE A 101 -6.19 1.01 5.93
N LEU A 102 -6.67 -0.03 6.62
CA LEU A 102 -7.28 0.05 7.95
C LEU A 102 -6.28 -0.37 9.04
N LEU A 103 -5.12 0.27 9.09
CA LEU A 103 -4.02 -0.02 10.01
C LEU A 103 -3.81 1.14 11.00
N PRO A 104 -4.50 1.17 12.16
CA PRO A 104 -4.50 2.32 13.06
C PRO A 104 -3.14 2.62 13.71
N ASN A 105 -2.23 1.63 13.76
CA ASN A 105 -0.88 1.79 14.32
C ASN A 105 0.18 2.06 13.24
N LEU A 106 -0.21 2.29 11.98
CA LEU A 106 0.73 2.50 10.89
C LEU A 106 1.44 3.85 11.05
N GLU A 107 2.76 3.81 11.16
CA GLU A 107 3.63 4.97 11.30
C GLU A 107 4.40 5.29 10.00
N TYR A 108 4.72 4.28 9.19
CA TYR A 108 5.49 4.43 7.96
C TYR A 108 4.81 3.74 6.79
N LEU A 109 4.52 4.50 5.72
CA LEU A 109 3.91 3.98 4.50
C LEU A 109 4.74 4.37 3.28
N THR A 110 5.18 3.36 2.53
CA THR A 110 5.79 3.53 1.21
C THR A 110 4.90 2.91 0.16
N ALA A 111 4.34 3.73 -0.74
CA ALA A 111 3.47 3.31 -1.83
C ALA A 111 3.94 3.93 -3.15
N ASN A 112 5.26 3.96 -3.35
CA ASN A 112 5.87 4.49 -4.57
C ASN A 112 5.46 3.64 -5.79
N GLU A 113 5.59 4.20 -6.99
CA GLU A 113 5.38 3.46 -8.24
C GLU A 113 4.01 2.75 -8.27
N ASN A 114 2.97 3.49 -7.89
CA ASN A 114 1.59 3.05 -7.93
C ASN A 114 0.75 4.09 -8.69
N PRO A 115 -0.36 3.70 -9.35
CA PRO A 115 -1.22 4.61 -10.09
C PRO A 115 -2.12 5.49 -9.18
N ILE A 116 -1.57 6.04 -8.10
CA ILE A 116 -2.27 6.91 -7.16
C ILE A 116 -2.31 8.32 -7.73
N GLU A 117 -3.49 8.76 -8.16
CA GLU A 117 -3.70 10.13 -8.69
C GLU A 117 -4.16 11.10 -7.60
N LYS A 118 -4.82 10.58 -6.56
CA LYS A 118 -5.43 11.36 -5.49
C LYS A 118 -5.50 10.57 -4.19
N LEU A 119 -5.35 11.28 -3.09
CA LEU A 119 -5.61 10.80 -1.74
C LEU A 119 -6.96 11.32 -1.23
N THR A 120 -7.64 10.44 -0.53
CA THR A 120 -8.86 10.68 0.23
C THR A 120 -8.52 10.73 1.71
N PRO A 121 -9.18 11.58 2.52
CA PRO A 121 -9.00 11.56 3.97
C PRO A 121 -9.31 10.16 4.53
N ASN A 122 -8.34 9.58 5.24
CA ASN A 122 -8.42 8.23 5.79
C ASN A 122 -8.08 8.27 7.30
N VAL A 123 -9.12 8.17 8.15
CA VAL A 123 -9.03 8.29 9.62
C VAL A 123 -8.03 7.29 10.24
N PRO A 124 -7.98 6.02 9.82
CA PRO A 124 -6.94 5.07 10.24
C PRO A 124 -5.48 5.54 10.13
N LEU A 125 -5.15 6.52 9.28
CA LEU A 125 -3.76 6.98 9.07
C LEU A 125 -3.36 8.16 9.98
N CYS A 126 -4.11 8.45 11.05
CA CYS A 126 -3.81 9.55 11.99
C CYS A 126 -2.43 9.43 12.68
N ASN A 127 -1.89 8.21 12.84
CA ASN A 127 -0.59 7.95 13.44
C ASN A 127 0.57 7.94 12.43
N LEU A 128 0.28 8.13 11.15
CA LEU A 128 1.29 8.06 10.09
C LEU A 128 2.27 9.23 10.21
N LYS A 129 3.56 8.91 10.40
CA LYS A 129 4.67 9.88 10.51
C LYS A 129 5.38 10.10 9.19
N PHE A 130 5.41 9.09 8.34
CA PHE A 130 6.05 9.12 7.04
C PHE A 130 5.16 8.54 5.94
N LEU A 131 4.96 9.33 4.88
CA LEU A 131 4.30 8.89 3.66
C LEU A 131 5.22 9.10 2.46
N SER A 132 5.35 8.08 1.61
CA SER A 132 6.10 8.12 0.36
C SER A 132 5.21 7.71 -0.82
N LEU A 133 5.08 8.61 -1.79
CA LEU A 133 4.32 8.48 -3.05
C LEU A 133 5.20 8.88 -4.26
N GLY A 134 6.47 8.51 -4.23
CA GLY A 134 7.39 8.74 -5.35
C GLY A 134 6.92 8.02 -6.61
N TYR A 135 7.09 8.64 -7.77
CA TYR A 135 6.67 8.10 -9.06
C TYR A 135 5.15 7.74 -9.12
N CYS A 136 4.31 8.48 -8.39
CA CYS A 136 2.86 8.41 -8.51
C CYS A 136 2.33 9.55 -9.40
N PRO A 137 1.23 9.36 -10.16
CA PRO A 137 0.66 10.39 -11.03
C PRO A 137 -0.10 11.51 -10.29
N VAL A 138 0.24 11.82 -9.03
CA VAL A 138 -0.32 12.94 -8.28
C VAL A 138 0.12 14.28 -8.88
N ASN A 139 -0.85 15.10 -9.28
CA ASN A 139 -0.59 16.28 -10.12
C ASN A 139 -0.98 17.62 -9.51
N GLU A 140 -1.97 17.64 -8.62
CA GLU A 140 -2.53 18.84 -8.01
C GLU A 140 -2.37 18.81 -6.49
N VAL A 141 -2.16 19.99 -5.88
CA VAL A 141 -2.11 20.12 -4.41
C VAL A 141 -3.41 19.61 -3.78
N ASN A 142 -4.56 19.92 -4.39
CA ASN A 142 -5.88 19.47 -3.94
C ASN A 142 -6.09 17.95 -4.03
N CYS A 143 -5.24 17.22 -4.77
CA CYS A 143 -5.26 15.77 -4.81
C CYS A 143 -4.70 15.14 -3.54
N VAL A 144 -3.83 15.82 -2.79
CA VAL A 144 -3.20 15.25 -1.58
C VAL A 144 -3.59 16.01 -0.32
N LEU A 145 -3.80 17.32 -0.42
CA LEU A 145 -3.88 18.20 0.74
C LEU A 145 -4.96 17.84 1.78
N PRO A 146 -6.21 17.49 1.39
CA PRO A 146 -7.23 17.11 2.37
C PRO A 146 -6.81 15.89 3.20
N ALA A 147 -6.19 14.90 2.57
CA ALA A 147 -5.71 13.70 3.25
C ALA A 147 -4.52 13.99 4.16
N LEU A 148 -3.52 14.72 3.66
CA LEU A 148 -2.34 15.10 4.45
C LEU A 148 -2.71 15.92 5.70
N LYS A 149 -3.71 16.82 5.60
CA LYS A 149 -4.23 17.57 6.76
C LYS A 149 -4.95 16.69 7.79
N SER A 150 -5.45 15.52 7.39
CA SER A 150 -6.06 14.55 8.32
C SER A 150 -5.05 13.65 9.03
N MET A 151 -3.81 13.57 8.53
CA MET A 151 -2.73 12.79 9.13
C MET A 151 -2.06 13.60 10.25
N CYS A 152 -2.65 13.55 11.44
CA CYS A 152 -2.26 14.38 12.60
C CYS A 152 -0.79 14.27 13.01
N SER A 153 -0.15 13.13 12.75
CA SER A 153 1.23 12.85 13.16
C SER A 153 2.24 12.97 12.01
N LEU A 154 1.83 13.45 10.83
CA LEU A 154 2.68 13.44 9.64
C LEU A 154 3.86 14.40 9.79
N GLU A 155 5.07 13.86 9.73
CA GLU A 155 6.32 14.62 9.84
C GLU A 155 7.01 14.78 8.48
N ARG A 156 6.87 13.78 7.61
CA ARG A 156 7.62 13.70 6.35
C ARG A 156 6.74 13.19 5.22
N PHE A 157 6.77 13.89 4.09
CA PHE A 157 6.07 13.51 2.88
C PHE A 157 7.03 13.52 1.67
N LEU A 158 7.25 12.35 1.08
CA LEU A 158 8.07 12.15 -0.11
C LEU A 158 7.18 11.95 -1.34
N TYR A 159 7.44 12.72 -2.39
CA TYR A 159 6.65 12.72 -3.63
C TYR A 159 7.52 13.06 -4.84
N CYS A 160 8.76 12.58 -4.86
CA CYS A 160 9.67 12.77 -5.99
C CYS A 160 9.13 12.13 -7.27
N GLU A 161 9.55 12.64 -8.42
CA GLU A 161 9.14 12.10 -9.73
C GLU A 161 7.62 12.11 -9.95
N THR A 162 6.92 13.02 -9.29
CA THR A 162 5.49 13.28 -9.49
C THR A 162 5.29 14.66 -10.14
N PRO A 163 4.23 14.88 -10.93
CA PRO A 163 3.93 16.23 -11.44
C PRO A 163 3.72 17.27 -10.32
N LEU A 164 3.32 16.83 -9.12
CA LEU A 164 3.18 17.65 -7.92
C LEU A 164 4.49 18.36 -7.49
N VAL A 165 5.67 17.84 -7.87
CA VAL A 165 6.98 18.47 -7.56
C VAL A 165 7.02 19.95 -7.98
N SER A 166 6.42 20.28 -9.12
CA SER A 166 6.33 21.66 -9.64
C SER A 166 5.55 22.63 -8.72
N LYS A 167 4.74 22.10 -7.80
CA LYS A 167 3.87 22.85 -6.87
C LYS A 167 4.32 22.76 -5.42
N THR A 168 5.58 22.35 -5.18
CA THR A 168 6.16 22.22 -3.82
C THR A 168 6.00 23.50 -2.99
N SER A 169 6.21 24.68 -3.57
CA SER A 169 6.06 25.95 -2.87
C SER A 169 4.63 26.27 -2.44
N GLU A 170 3.63 25.80 -3.19
CA GLU A 170 2.21 25.92 -2.84
C GLU A 170 1.86 24.96 -1.70
N LEU A 171 2.24 23.69 -1.85
CA LEU A 171 2.05 22.66 -0.84
C LEU A 171 2.70 23.03 0.50
N GLY A 172 3.91 23.60 0.47
CA GLY A 172 4.65 24.02 1.66
C GLY A 172 3.99 25.13 2.46
N LYS A 173 3.20 26.01 1.83
CA LYS A 173 2.42 27.04 2.54
C LYS A 173 1.31 26.42 3.39
N GLU A 174 0.73 25.33 2.91
CA GLU A 174 -0.39 24.65 3.56
C GLU A 174 0.05 23.66 4.65
N LEU A 175 1.29 23.18 4.59
CA LEU A 175 1.86 22.17 5.50
C LEU A 175 3.22 22.63 6.08
N PRO A 176 3.27 23.73 6.86
CA PRO A 176 4.53 24.33 7.31
C PRO A 176 5.37 23.45 8.24
N ASN A 177 4.74 22.49 8.92
CA ASN A 177 5.41 21.59 9.87
C ASN A 177 5.78 20.23 9.27
N VAL A 178 5.41 19.97 8.01
CA VAL A 178 5.73 18.71 7.33
C VAL A 178 6.98 18.92 6.48
N ARG A 179 8.00 18.09 6.69
CA ARG A 179 9.17 18.07 5.82
C ARG A 179 8.78 17.46 4.46
N LEU A 180 8.68 18.32 3.45
CA LEU A 180 8.44 17.95 2.07
C LEU A 180 9.73 17.48 1.39
N ILE A 181 9.68 16.33 0.70
CA ILE A 181 10.84 15.68 0.07
C ILE A 181 10.53 15.45 -1.42
N PRO A 182 10.82 16.43 -2.30
CA PRO A 182 10.50 16.36 -3.73
C PRO A 182 11.56 15.63 -4.58
N HIS A 183 12.63 15.11 -3.97
CA HIS A 183 13.72 14.38 -4.63
C HIS A 183 14.26 13.26 -3.74
N TYR A 184 14.86 12.23 -4.32
CA TYR A 184 15.63 11.25 -3.54
C TYR A 184 16.83 11.93 -2.86
N LEU A 185 17.23 11.41 -1.69
CA LEU A 185 18.38 11.87 -0.93
C LEU A 185 19.66 11.15 -1.36
#